data_AF-A0A1A8EEW7-F1
#
_entry.id   AF-A0A1A8EEW7-F1
#
_cell.length_a   1.000
_cell.length_b   1.000
_cell.length_c   1.000
_cell.angle_alpha   90.00
_cell.angle_beta   90.00
_cell.angle_gamma   90.00
#
_symmetry.space_group_name_H-M   'P 1'
#
loop_
_entity.id
_entity.type
_entity.pdbx_description
1 polymer ?
#
loop_
_entity_poly.entity_id
_entity_poly.type
_entity_poly.pdbx_seq_one_letter_code
_entity_poly.pdbx_strand_id
1 'polypeptide(L)'
;METNYRETLQADFDAFDLSEELGFILEEPLTHLPDYYRVWLDLANNLTHLIESRKLRDRVHKMPVLSPHLLSNHRELRLAHLALGFISMGYVWQEGQQAPGQILPKALAWPYWN
;
A
#
# COMPACT_ATOMS: atom_id res chain seq x y z
N MET A 1 -32.70 39.40 7.34
CA MET A 1 -31.68 39.03 8.35
C MET A 1 -31.56 37.52 8.32
N GLU A 2 -30.74 37.00 7.42
CA GLU A 2 -30.29 35.60 7.47
C GLU A 2 -28.86 35.65 7.97
N THR A 3 -28.71 35.33 9.26
CA THR A 3 -27.44 35.39 9.97
C THR A 3 -26.55 34.27 9.47
N ASN A 4 -25.55 34.65 8.67
CA ASN A 4 -24.19 34.14 8.60
C ASN A 4 -23.94 32.74 9.23
N TYR A 5 -24.31 31.65 8.55
CA TYR A 5 -23.86 30.29 8.90
C TYR A 5 -22.48 29.96 8.31
N ARG A 6 -21.82 30.93 7.66
CA ARG A 6 -20.45 30.83 7.15
C ARG A 6 -19.48 31.58 8.05
N GLU A 7 -19.60 31.41 9.35
CA GLU A 7 -18.40 31.40 10.18
C GLU A 7 -17.67 30.11 9.81
N THR A 8 -16.97 30.21 8.69
CA THR A 8 -16.21 29.17 8.04
C THR A 8 -15.26 28.61 9.08
N LEU A 9 -15.46 27.36 9.49
CA LEU A 9 -14.35 26.55 9.98
C LEU A 9 -13.36 26.53 8.82
N GLN A 10 -12.42 27.47 8.81
CA GLN A 10 -11.26 27.41 7.94
C GLN A 10 -10.45 26.24 8.48
N ALA A 11 -10.75 25.04 7.97
CA ALA A 11 -10.02 23.86 8.29
C ALA A 11 -8.56 24.11 7.88
N ASP A 12 -7.64 23.80 8.78
CA ASP A 12 -6.23 23.78 8.46
C ASP A 12 -5.96 22.53 7.63
N PHE A 13 -6.11 22.64 6.31
CA PHE A 13 -6.00 21.52 5.37
C PHE A 13 -4.63 20.84 5.48
N ASP A 14 -3.57 21.61 5.67
CA ASP A 14 -2.21 21.12 5.85
C ASP A 14 -2.09 20.28 7.14
N ALA A 15 -2.67 20.74 8.25
CA ALA A 15 -2.63 20.00 9.53
C ALA A 15 -3.37 18.66 9.49
N PHE A 16 -4.25 18.44 8.51
CA PHE A 16 -5.02 17.21 8.33
C PHE A 16 -4.65 16.41 7.07
N ASP A 17 -3.57 16.80 6.37
CA ASP A 17 -3.14 16.19 5.11
C ASP A 17 -4.27 16.14 4.05
N LEU A 18 -5.03 17.22 3.93
CA LEU A 18 -6.14 17.35 3.00
C LEU A 18 -5.74 18.18 1.77
N SER A 19 -6.07 17.66 0.59
CA SER A 19 -6.04 18.43 -0.64
C SER A 19 -7.26 19.35 -0.73
N GLU A 20 -7.06 20.59 -1.15
CA GLU A 20 -8.16 21.51 -1.46
C GLU A 20 -8.98 21.07 -2.68
N GLU A 21 -8.35 20.40 -3.65
CA GLU A 21 -8.99 19.97 -4.90
C GLU A 21 -9.61 18.57 -4.80
N LEU A 22 -8.88 17.63 -4.20
CA LEU A 22 -9.20 16.19 -4.18
C LEU A 22 -9.63 15.68 -2.80
N GLY A 23 -9.61 16.53 -1.77
CA GLY A 23 -9.96 16.17 -0.40
C GLY A 23 -9.01 15.15 0.20
N PHE A 24 -9.51 13.95 0.54
CA PHE A 24 -8.72 12.91 1.21
C PHE A 24 -7.82 12.09 0.27
N ILE A 25 -7.84 12.37 -1.04
CA ILE A 25 -7.01 11.67 -2.02
C ILE A 25 -5.60 12.24 -1.97
N LEU A 26 -4.59 11.37 -1.95
CA LEU A 26 -3.20 11.76 -2.02
C LEU A 26 -2.89 12.37 -3.40
N GLU A 27 -2.46 13.63 -3.42
CA GLU A 27 -1.98 14.30 -4.64
C GLU A 27 -0.58 13.83 -5.04
N GLU A 28 -0.38 13.74 -6.36
CA GLU A 28 0.88 13.36 -6.98
C GLU A 28 1.49 12.09 -6.35
N PRO A 29 0.76 10.95 -6.36
CA PRO A 29 1.26 9.73 -5.76
C PRO A 29 2.52 9.25 -6.48
N LEU A 30 3.47 8.72 -5.71
CA LEU A 30 4.65 8.10 -6.29
C LEU A 30 4.26 6.83 -7.07
N THR A 31 5.02 6.56 -8.13
CA THR A 31 4.92 5.34 -8.94
C THR A 31 6.13 4.43 -8.80
N HIS A 32 7.16 4.89 -8.07
CA HIS A 32 8.42 4.18 -7.88
C HIS A 32 8.88 4.34 -6.43
N LEU A 33 9.64 3.35 -5.95
CA LEU A 33 10.32 3.36 -4.66
C LEU A 33 11.84 3.24 -4.89
N PRO A 34 12.68 3.55 -3.89
CA PRO A 34 14.10 3.22 -3.94
C PRO A 34 14.34 1.77 -4.39
N ASP A 35 15.42 1.55 -5.14
CA ASP A 35 15.76 0.24 -5.74
C ASP A 35 15.77 -0.91 -4.74
N TYR A 36 16.09 -0.63 -3.48
CA TYR A 36 16.00 -1.57 -2.37
C TYR A 36 14.63 -2.26 -2.27
N TYR A 37 13.55 -1.56 -2.58
CA TYR A 37 12.16 -2.03 -2.49
C TYR A 37 11.57 -2.52 -3.81
N ARG A 38 12.37 -2.57 -4.90
CA ARG A 38 11.89 -2.90 -6.25
C ARG A 38 11.11 -4.21 -6.31
N VAL A 39 11.50 -5.21 -5.52
CA VAL A 39 10.82 -6.51 -5.47
C VAL A 39 9.34 -6.40 -5.07
N TRP A 40 8.96 -5.45 -4.24
CA TRP A 40 7.57 -5.23 -3.86
C TRP A 40 6.76 -4.68 -5.05
N LEU A 41 7.29 -3.69 -5.75
CA LEU A 41 6.61 -3.11 -6.91
C LEU A 41 6.54 -4.10 -8.08
N ASP A 42 7.60 -4.88 -8.32
CA ASP A 42 7.61 -5.91 -9.35
C ASP A 42 6.53 -6.97 -9.12
N LEU A 43 6.34 -7.40 -7.86
CA LEU A 43 5.30 -8.34 -7.46
C LEU A 43 3.91 -7.73 -7.61
N ALA A 44 3.70 -6.50 -7.11
CA ALA A 44 2.40 -5.83 -7.16
C ALA A 44 1.97 -5.52 -8.60
N ASN A 45 2.89 -5.08 -9.46
CA ASN A 45 2.60 -4.78 -10.86
C ASN A 45 2.29 -6.03 -11.71
N ASN A 46 2.79 -7.20 -11.30
CA ASN A 46 2.54 -8.48 -11.99
C ASN A 46 1.48 -9.35 -11.28
N LEU A 47 0.74 -8.78 -10.33
CA LEU A 47 -0.08 -9.53 -9.38
C LEU A 47 -1.12 -10.42 -10.07
N THR A 48 -1.88 -9.87 -11.02
CA THR A 48 -2.94 -10.61 -11.74
C THR A 48 -2.39 -11.88 -12.39
N HIS A 49 -1.32 -11.74 -13.18
CA HIS A 49 -0.67 -12.87 -13.84
C HIS A 49 -0.13 -13.90 -12.82
N LEU A 50 0.45 -13.45 -11.70
CA LEU A 50 0.97 -14.35 -10.67
C LEU A 50 -0.14 -15.12 -9.94
N ILE A 51 -1.30 -14.50 -9.72
CA ILE A 51 -2.47 -15.16 -9.13
C ILE A 51 -3.04 -16.18 -10.12
N GLU A 52 -3.29 -15.77 -11.37
CA GLU A 52 -3.85 -16.65 -12.41
C GLU A 52 -2.96 -17.86 -12.68
N SER A 53 -1.64 -17.66 -12.70
CA SER A 53 -0.67 -18.75 -12.88
C SER A 53 -0.35 -19.52 -11.59
N ARG A 54 -0.97 -19.17 -10.46
CA ARG A 54 -0.75 -19.74 -9.11
C ARG A 54 0.70 -19.69 -8.62
N LYS A 55 1.46 -18.68 -9.06
CA LYS A 55 2.89 -18.50 -8.72
C LYS A 55 3.14 -17.44 -7.66
N LEU A 56 2.13 -16.69 -7.23
CA LEU A 56 2.31 -15.59 -6.27
C LEU A 56 2.86 -16.10 -4.94
N ARG A 57 2.26 -17.14 -4.35
CA ARG A 57 2.73 -17.71 -3.07
C ARG A 57 4.19 -18.15 -3.14
N ASP A 58 4.58 -18.87 -4.19
CA ASP A 58 5.96 -19.28 -4.42
C ASP A 58 6.92 -18.09 -4.53
N ARG A 59 6.49 -17.02 -5.22
CA ARG A 59 7.32 -15.83 -5.40
C ARG A 59 7.48 -15.05 -4.10
N VAL A 60 6.43 -14.97 -3.28
CA VAL A 60 6.47 -14.37 -1.95
C VAL A 60 7.39 -15.15 -1.02
N HIS A 61 7.37 -16.49 -1.04
CA HIS A 61 8.29 -17.29 -0.21
C HIS A 61 9.77 -17.09 -0.59
N LYS A 62 10.06 -16.67 -1.83
CA LYS A 62 11.41 -16.31 -2.31
C LYS A 62 11.75 -14.84 -2.08
N MET A 63 10.84 -14.04 -1.53
CA MET A 63 11.06 -12.61 -1.33
C MET A 63 11.98 -12.39 -0.13
N PRO A 64 13.00 -11.51 -0.25
CA PRO A 64 13.84 -11.16 0.90
C PRO A 64 13.02 -10.40 1.96
N VAL A 65 13.42 -10.53 3.22
CA VAL A 65 12.88 -9.69 4.31
C VAL A 65 13.58 -8.32 4.21
N LEU A 66 12.86 -7.30 3.77
CA LEU A 66 13.37 -5.94 3.60
C LEU A 66 12.92 -5.05 4.76
N SER A 67 13.81 -4.16 5.21
CA SER A 67 13.51 -3.17 6.26
C SER A 67 12.72 -1.99 5.70
N PRO A 68 11.58 -1.60 6.31
CA PRO A 68 10.84 -0.41 5.89
C PRO A 68 11.50 0.90 6.37
N HIS A 69 12.55 0.84 7.21
CA HIS A 69 13.19 2.03 7.78
C HIS A 69 13.92 2.92 6.77
N LEU A 70 14.08 2.49 5.51
CA LEU A 70 14.62 3.33 4.44
C LEU A 70 13.53 4.10 3.67
N LEU A 71 12.25 3.89 3.99
CA LEU A 71 11.15 4.74 3.54
C LEU A 71 11.15 6.02 4.39
N SER A 72 11.21 7.16 3.72
CA SER A 72 11.58 8.43 4.33
C SER A 72 10.44 9.45 4.38
N ASN A 73 9.49 9.36 3.46
CA ASN A 73 8.41 10.34 3.33
C ASN A 73 7.03 9.68 3.23
N HIS A 74 5.99 10.49 3.48
CA HIS A 74 4.60 10.03 3.49
C HIS A 74 4.21 9.34 2.17
N ARG A 75 4.62 9.86 1.01
CA ARG A 75 4.28 9.27 -0.28
C ARG A 75 4.94 7.90 -0.51
N GLU A 76 6.20 7.74 -0.09
CA GLU A 76 6.90 6.45 -0.12
C GLU A 76 6.20 5.42 0.76
N LEU A 77 5.82 5.81 1.99
CA LEU A 77 5.08 4.95 2.91
C LEU A 77 3.73 4.53 2.31
N ARG A 78 3.00 5.45 1.66
CA ARG A 78 1.71 5.15 1.03
C ARG A 78 1.85 4.18 -0.15
N LEU A 79 2.86 4.37 -1.00
CA LEU A 79 3.13 3.44 -2.11
C LEU A 79 3.57 2.06 -1.62
N ALA A 80 4.45 1.99 -0.62
CA ALA A 80 4.88 0.73 -0.02
C ALA A 80 3.70 -0.02 0.62
N HIS A 81 2.86 0.68 1.38
CA HIS A 81 1.67 0.12 2.00
C HIS A 81 0.67 -0.38 0.95
N LEU A 82 0.48 0.37 -0.15
CA LEU A 82 -0.37 -0.06 -1.27
C LEU A 82 0.14 -1.37 -1.89
N ALA A 83 1.43 -1.43 -2.23
CA ALA A 83 2.04 -2.62 -2.83
C ALA A 83 1.97 -3.84 -1.89
N LEU A 84 2.37 -3.67 -0.63
CA LEU A 84 2.35 -4.75 0.37
C LEU A 84 0.91 -5.21 0.67
N GLY A 85 -0.05 -4.30 0.70
CA GLY A 85 -1.48 -4.62 0.86
C GLY A 85 -2.00 -5.46 -0.31
N PHE A 86 -1.69 -5.06 -1.54
CA PHE A 86 -2.06 -5.82 -2.75
C PHE A 86 -1.45 -7.22 -2.76
N ILE A 87 -0.15 -7.34 -2.46
CA ILE A 87 0.51 -8.65 -2.40
C ILE A 87 -0.08 -9.51 -1.28
N SER A 88 -0.38 -8.92 -0.11
CA SER A 88 -0.97 -9.65 1.02
C SER A 88 -2.35 -10.20 0.67
N MET A 89 -3.21 -9.39 0.06
CA MET A 89 -4.54 -9.84 -0.39
C MET A 89 -4.42 -10.94 -1.45
N GLY A 90 -3.54 -10.76 -2.44
CA GLY A 90 -3.28 -11.78 -3.44
C GLY A 90 -2.76 -13.09 -2.83
N TYR A 91 -1.83 -13.00 -1.86
CA TYR A 91 -1.23 -14.17 -1.22
C TYR A 91 -2.27 -14.97 -0.43
N VAL A 92 -3.06 -14.29 0.40
CA VAL A 92 -4.12 -14.90 1.20
C VAL A 92 -5.14 -15.56 0.27
N TRP A 93 -5.64 -14.82 -0.71
CA TRP A 93 -6.79 -15.25 -1.51
C TRP A 93 -6.47 -15.95 -2.84
N GLN A 94 -5.21 -16.25 -3.15
CA GLN A 94 -4.80 -16.89 -4.43
C GLN A 94 -5.66 -18.12 -4.77
N GLU A 95 -5.93 -18.99 -3.79
CA GLU A 95 -6.71 -20.22 -3.99
C GLU A 95 -8.23 -20.02 -3.76
N GLY A 96 -8.68 -18.77 -3.66
CA GLY A 96 -10.04 -18.40 -3.33
C GLY A 96 -10.45 -18.78 -1.90
N GLN A 97 -11.76 -18.85 -1.67
CA GLN A 97 -12.36 -19.07 -0.34
C GLN A 97 -12.08 -20.47 0.24
N GLN A 98 -11.69 -21.44 -0.60
CA GLN A 98 -11.53 -22.84 -0.19
C GLN A 98 -10.19 -23.11 0.48
N ALA A 99 -9.14 -22.33 0.15
CA ALA A 99 -7.81 -22.52 0.71
C ALA A 99 -7.08 -21.18 0.95
N PRO A 100 -7.65 -20.26 1.74
CA PRO A 100 -7.00 -19.00 2.06
C PRO A 100 -5.71 -19.23 2.85
N GLY A 101 -4.70 -18.41 2.58
CA GLY A 101 -3.44 -18.43 3.30
C GLY A 101 -3.64 -17.95 4.73
N GLN A 102 -3.39 -18.83 5.70
CA GLN A 102 -3.63 -18.54 7.12
C GLN A 102 -2.45 -17.83 7.80
N ILE A 103 -1.27 -17.88 7.18
CA ILE A 103 -0.03 -17.32 7.74
C ILE A 103 0.66 -16.52 6.65
N LEU A 104 0.84 -15.22 6.89
CA LEU A 104 1.66 -14.36 6.04
C LEU A 104 3.15 -14.65 6.30
N PRO A 105 3.95 -14.89 5.27
CA PRO A 105 5.40 -15.04 5.42
C PRO A 105 6.03 -13.80 6.03
N LYS A 106 7.08 -13.97 6.83
CA LYS A 106 7.79 -12.86 7.50
C LYS A 106 8.19 -11.73 6.54
N ALA A 107 8.56 -12.09 5.30
CA ALA A 107 8.93 -11.13 4.27
C ALA A 107 7.81 -10.15 3.89
N LEU A 108 6.53 -10.52 4.10
CA LEU A 108 5.39 -9.61 3.98
C LEU A 108 4.95 -9.05 5.32
N ALA A 109 4.79 -9.92 6.32
CA ALA A 109 4.16 -9.55 7.60
C ALA A 109 4.96 -8.47 8.35
N TRP A 110 6.29 -8.60 8.40
CA TRP A 110 7.11 -7.67 9.17
C TRP A 110 7.20 -6.26 8.55
N PRO A 111 7.48 -6.07 7.25
CA PRO A 111 7.49 -4.73 6.68
C PRO A 111 6.11 -4.09 6.53
N TYR A 112 5.02 -4.88 6.53
CA TYR A 112 3.66 -4.34 6.44
C TYR A 112 3.09 -3.89 7.79
N TRP A 113 3.61 -4.43 8.90
CA TRP A 113 3.19 -4.06 10.25
C TRP A 113 3.83 -2.77 10.77
N ASN A 114 5.09 -2.51 10.40
CA ASN A 114 5.87 -1.35 10.87
C ASN A 114 5.72 -0.16 9.94
#